data_AF-A0A9P6JQI7-F1
#
_entry.id   AF-A0A9P6JQI7-F1
#
_cell.length_a   1.000
_cell.length_b   1.000
_cell.length_c   1.000
_cell.angle_alpha   90.00
_cell.angle_beta   90.00
_cell.angle_gamma   90.00
#
_symmetry.space_group_name_H-M   'P 1'
#
loop_
_entity.id
_entity.type
_entity.pdbx_description
1 polymer ?
#
loop_
_entity_poly.entity_id
_entity_poly.type
_entity_poly.pdbx_seq_one_letter_code
_entity_poly.pdbx_strand_id
1 'polypeptide(L)'
;IMFSKFLTSTTLALAFLSQVNAHTGISPALGVSGTLQHSDVKRPSTASPCGAGVTVAAAALDSSTAVTAGADGSVTATALNFNAGSGGSRKVTAKVDATGQGKTFVAMTVTTNGDAAPTYYDPQTIVAQLPAGTKCTGGATGNKCLVQFVTTAGFGNCVVVQQGA
;
A
#
# COMPACT_ATOMS: atom_id res chain seq x y z
N ILE A 1 -56.26 32.34 -17.39
CA ILE A 1 -55.03 32.88 -16.77
C ILE A 1 -54.35 31.73 -16.03
N MET A 2 -53.35 31.09 -16.66
CA MET A 2 -52.58 29.99 -16.06
C MET A 2 -51.56 30.57 -15.07
N PHE A 3 -51.75 30.32 -13.78
CA PHE A 3 -50.74 30.60 -12.77
C PHE A 3 -49.77 29.42 -12.69
N SER A 4 -48.63 29.57 -13.38
CA SER A 4 -47.47 28.71 -13.28
C SER A 4 -46.91 28.78 -11.85
N LYS A 5 -46.97 27.66 -11.11
CA LYS A 5 -46.32 27.53 -9.81
C LYS A 5 -44.91 26.98 -10.03
N PHE A 6 -43.94 27.88 -9.97
CA PHE A 6 -42.56 27.58 -9.60
C PHE A 6 -42.55 26.80 -8.28
N LEU A 7 -41.75 25.74 -8.19
CA LEU A 7 -41.00 25.39 -6.98
C LEU A 7 -39.81 24.50 -7.39
N THR A 8 -38.68 25.19 -7.41
CA THR A 8 -37.28 24.82 -7.48
C THR A 8 -36.88 23.44 -6.92
N SER A 9 -36.04 22.77 -7.72
CA SER A 9 -35.18 21.63 -7.38
C SER A 9 -34.50 21.72 -6.01
N THR A 10 -34.48 20.59 -5.31
CA THR A 10 -33.41 20.30 -4.34
C THR A 10 -33.06 18.82 -4.45
N THR A 11 -32.32 18.44 -5.49
CA THR A 11 -31.63 17.15 -5.54
C THR A 11 -30.42 17.22 -4.63
N LEU A 12 -30.62 16.95 -3.34
CA LEU A 12 -29.53 16.65 -2.41
C LEU A 12 -28.97 15.27 -2.82
N ALA A 13 -28.00 15.27 -3.73
CA ALA A 13 -27.22 14.09 -4.05
C ALA A 13 -26.36 13.76 -2.82
N LEU A 14 -26.92 12.96 -1.93
CA LEU A 14 -26.19 12.30 -0.85
C LEU A 14 -25.22 11.32 -1.51
N ALA A 15 -24.04 11.82 -1.88
CA ALA A 15 -22.93 10.98 -2.27
C ALA A 15 -22.64 10.08 -1.08
N PHE A 16 -23.11 8.83 -1.14
CA PHE A 16 -22.66 7.77 -0.26
C PHE A 16 -21.14 7.72 -0.41
N LEU A 17 -20.43 8.36 0.53
CA LEU A 17 -19.04 8.08 0.78
C LEU A 17 -19.02 6.61 1.22
N SER A 18 -18.90 5.70 0.25
CA SER A 18 -18.65 4.30 0.54
C SER A 18 -17.32 4.28 1.27
N GLN A 19 -17.37 4.30 2.59
CA GLN A 19 -16.22 4.05 3.42
C GLN A 19 -15.92 2.58 3.20
N VAL A 20 -15.08 2.32 2.20
CA VAL A 20 -14.57 0.96 1.99
C VAL A 20 -13.75 0.69 3.23
N ASN A 21 -14.34 -0.03 4.19
CA ASN A 21 -13.64 -0.45 5.40
C ASN A 21 -12.32 -1.05 4.93
N ALA A 22 -11.23 -0.51 5.46
CA ALA A 22 -9.93 -0.63 4.86
C ALA A 22 -9.21 -1.83 5.49
N HIS A 23 -9.29 -2.99 4.86
CA HIS A 23 -9.24 -4.22 5.65
C HIS A 23 -7.84 -4.76 5.97
N THR A 24 -6.79 -4.42 5.21
CA THR A 24 -5.43 -4.90 5.47
C THR A 24 -4.38 -3.95 4.92
N GLY A 25 -3.34 -3.65 5.70
CA GLY A 25 -2.17 -2.86 5.29
C GLY A 25 -0.85 -3.58 5.59
N ILE A 26 0.23 -3.12 4.97
CA ILE A 26 1.58 -3.65 5.14
C ILE A 26 2.44 -2.65 5.91
N SER A 27 2.99 -3.08 7.05
CA SER A 27 3.84 -2.28 7.91
C SER A 27 5.33 -2.60 7.70
N PRO A 28 6.21 -1.59 7.68
CA PRO A 28 5.92 -0.15 7.73
C PRO A 28 5.37 0.39 6.40
N ALA A 29 4.53 1.44 6.43
CA ALA A 29 3.94 2.04 5.24
C ALA A 29 4.50 3.44 4.93
N LEU A 30 4.72 3.74 3.65
CA LEU A 30 5.06 5.09 3.20
C LEU A 30 3.95 6.09 3.59
N GLY A 31 4.34 7.19 4.22
CA GLY A 31 3.41 8.24 4.67
C GLY A 31 2.74 7.96 6.02
N VAL A 32 3.07 6.84 6.68
CA VAL A 32 2.60 6.53 8.03
C VAL A 32 3.76 6.67 9.01
N SER A 33 3.58 7.51 10.03
CA SER A 33 4.48 7.58 11.17
C SER A 33 3.97 6.67 12.29
N GLY A 34 4.86 5.87 12.87
CA GLY A 34 4.49 4.95 13.96
C GLY A 34 3.72 3.72 13.49
N THR A 35 2.74 3.29 14.29
CA THR A 35 2.00 2.04 14.04
C THR A 35 0.87 2.26 13.06
N LEU A 36 0.87 1.50 11.96
CA LEU A 36 -0.19 1.50 10.96
C LEU A 36 -1.55 1.20 11.60
N GLN A 37 -2.50 2.11 11.39
CA GLN A 37 -3.87 2.02 11.86
C GLN A 37 -4.83 1.65 10.73
N HIS A 38 -6.05 1.26 11.10
CA HIS A 38 -7.12 0.97 10.14
C HIS A 38 -7.37 2.15 9.17
N SER A 39 -7.29 3.39 9.64
CA SER A 39 -7.47 4.61 8.82
C SER A 39 -6.37 4.84 7.77
N ASP A 40 -5.22 4.20 7.94
CA ASP A 40 -4.08 4.35 7.03
C ASP A 40 -4.17 3.42 5.83
N VAL A 41 -4.96 2.36 5.94
CA VAL A 41 -5.09 1.37 4.87
C VAL A 41 -5.67 2.02 3.62
N LYS A 42 -4.99 1.78 2.48
CA LYS A 42 -5.38 2.32 1.18
C LYS A 42 -5.71 1.21 0.20
N ARG A 43 -6.21 1.63 -0.97
CA ARG A 43 -6.33 0.80 -2.17
C ARG A 43 -5.38 1.34 -3.25
N PRO A 44 -4.25 0.66 -3.50
CA PRO A 44 -3.38 0.96 -4.63
C PRO A 44 -4.12 0.90 -5.96
N SER A 45 -3.73 1.77 -6.89
CA SER A 45 -4.22 1.79 -8.27
C SER A 45 -3.10 2.18 -9.23
N THR A 46 -3.35 2.11 -10.54
CA THR A 46 -2.38 2.58 -11.55
C THR A 46 -2.05 4.06 -11.39
N ALA A 47 -3.03 4.90 -11.05
CA ALA A 47 -2.84 6.34 -10.86
C ALA A 47 -2.28 6.70 -9.48
N SER A 48 -2.41 5.82 -8.50
CA SER A 48 -1.93 6.02 -7.13
C SER A 48 -1.38 4.70 -6.59
N PRO A 49 -0.14 4.33 -6.98
CA PRO A 49 0.40 3.00 -6.69
C PRO A 49 0.64 2.76 -5.21
N CYS A 50 0.78 3.81 -4.39
CA CYS A 50 0.89 3.68 -2.94
C CYS A 50 -0.44 3.93 -2.21
N GLY A 51 -1.53 4.13 -2.95
CA GLY A 51 -2.82 4.55 -2.42
C GLY A 51 -3.09 6.04 -2.56
N ALA A 52 -4.38 6.40 -2.62
CA ALA A 52 -4.79 7.80 -2.75
C ALA A 52 -4.32 8.64 -1.55
N GLY A 53 -3.81 9.85 -1.84
CA GLY A 53 -3.32 10.79 -0.83
C GLY A 53 -1.92 10.49 -0.29
N VAL A 54 -1.23 9.46 -0.79
CA VAL A 54 0.16 9.16 -0.42
C VAL A 54 1.12 9.85 -1.39
N THR A 55 1.94 10.76 -0.86
CA THR A 55 2.97 11.46 -1.63
C THR A 55 4.21 10.60 -1.82
N VAL A 56 4.57 10.33 -3.08
CA VAL A 56 5.83 9.66 -3.44
C VAL A 56 6.85 10.70 -3.89
N ALA A 57 7.76 11.06 -2.99
CA ALA A 57 8.83 12.01 -3.24
C ALA A 57 10.10 11.57 -2.48
N ALA A 58 11.27 12.03 -2.92
CA ALA A 58 12.55 11.66 -2.28
C ALA A 58 12.54 11.92 -0.76
N ALA A 59 12.05 13.09 -0.32
CA ALA A 59 11.93 13.42 1.10
C ALA A 59 11.00 12.46 1.88
N ALA A 60 9.97 11.91 1.23
CA ALA A 60 9.08 10.92 1.83
C ALA A 60 9.79 9.56 1.98
N LEU A 61 10.66 9.20 1.03
CA LEU A 61 11.50 8.00 1.14
C LEU A 61 12.53 8.13 2.27
N ASP A 62 13.12 9.30 2.42
CA ASP A 62 14.19 9.54 3.40
C ASP A 62 13.68 9.62 4.83
N SER A 63 12.45 10.12 5.03
CA SER A 63 11.80 10.18 6.35
C SER A 63 11.02 8.92 6.73
N SER A 64 10.81 7.99 5.80
CA SER A 64 10.06 6.76 6.06
C SER A 64 10.89 5.76 6.87
N THR A 65 10.22 5.01 7.75
CA THR A 65 10.82 3.80 8.34
C THR A 65 10.98 2.75 7.25
N ALA A 66 12.22 2.51 6.82
CA ALA A 66 12.54 1.58 5.75
C ALA A 66 12.72 0.15 6.26
N VAL A 67 12.27 -0.82 5.46
CA VAL A 67 12.69 -2.22 5.61
C VAL A 67 14.09 -2.37 5.03
N THR A 68 15.02 -2.92 5.81
CA THR A 68 16.35 -3.27 5.28
C THR A 68 16.24 -4.58 4.51
N ALA A 69 16.62 -4.57 3.24
CA ALA A 69 16.67 -5.79 2.44
C ALA A 69 17.80 -6.70 2.93
N GLY A 70 17.54 -8.01 3.00
CA GLY A 70 18.57 -9.02 3.23
C GLY A 70 19.63 -9.00 2.12
N ALA A 71 20.80 -9.56 2.39
CA ALA A 71 21.89 -9.65 1.42
C ALA A 71 21.50 -10.45 0.16
N ASP A 72 20.54 -11.36 0.28
CA ASP A 72 19.95 -12.11 -0.80
C ASP A 72 18.86 -11.34 -1.57
N GLY A 73 18.49 -10.12 -1.13
CA GLY A 73 17.42 -9.31 -1.69
C GLY A 73 16.04 -9.59 -1.10
N SER A 74 15.96 -10.37 -0.03
CA SER A 74 14.70 -10.60 0.69
C SER A 74 14.21 -9.33 1.38
N VAL A 75 12.91 -9.07 1.30
CA VAL A 75 12.21 -7.94 1.91
C VAL A 75 11.16 -8.51 2.84
N THR A 76 11.36 -8.32 4.14
CA THR A 76 10.46 -8.81 5.19
C THR A 76 9.58 -7.67 5.70
N ALA A 77 8.27 -7.80 5.53
CA ALA A 77 7.27 -6.85 6.01
C ALA A 77 6.16 -7.56 6.78
N THR A 78 5.28 -6.81 7.43
CA THR A 78 4.19 -7.37 8.23
C THR A 78 2.83 -6.97 7.68
N ALA A 79 1.98 -7.94 7.34
CA ALA A 79 0.59 -7.70 7.00
C ALA A 79 -0.25 -7.57 8.28
N LEU A 80 -0.93 -6.44 8.45
CA LEU A 80 -1.83 -6.13 9.55
C LEU A 80 -3.28 -6.15 9.03
N ASN A 81 -4.08 -7.04 9.60
CA ASN A 81 -5.46 -7.24 9.22
C ASN A 81 -6.41 -6.58 10.23
N PHE A 82 -7.42 -5.87 9.73
CA PHE A 82 -8.46 -5.18 10.51
C PHE A 82 -9.86 -5.76 10.25
N ASN A 83 -10.00 -6.84 9.46
CA ASN A 83 -11.29 -7.46 9.17
C ASN A 83 -11.18 -8.99 9.03
N ALA A 84 -12.21 -9.76 9.38
CA ALA A 84 -12.20 -11.19 9.07
C ALA A 84 -12.60 -11.46 7.61
N GLY A 85 -12.40 -12.69 7.15
CA GLY A 85 -12.82 -13.16 5.83
C GLY A 85 -12.01 -12.56 4.68
N SER A 86 -12.57 -12.62 3.47
CA SER A 86 -11.87 -12.21 2.24
C SER A 86 -11.45 -10.74 2.25
N GLY A 87 -12.19 -9.87 2.94
CA GLY A 87 -11.83 -8.47 3.12
C GLY A 87 -10.45 -8.33 3.77
N GLY A 88 -10.21 -9.10 4.84
CA GLY A 88 -8.96 -9.10 5.61
C GLY A 88 -7.81 -9.89 5.01
N SER A 89 -7.81 -10.10 3.68
CA SER A 89 -6.77 -10.88 3.03
C SER A 89 -5.39 -10.32 3.33
N ARG A 90 -4.52 -11.16 3.88
CA ARG A 90 -3.08 -10.92 4.07
C ARG A 90 -2.27 -11.55 2.93
N LYS A 91 -2.92 -12.23 1.99
CA LYS A 91 -2.29 -12.78 0.78
C LYS A 91 -2.03 -11.66 -0.22
N VAL A 92 -0.77 -11.40 -0.53
CA VAL A 92 -0.34 -10.28 -1.37
C VAL A 92 0.35 -10.69 -2.67
N THR A 93 0.34 -9.74 -3.61
CA THR A 93 1.34 -9.61 -4.67
C THR A 93 2.27 -8.45 -4.33
N ALA A 94 3.50 -8.49 -4.85
CA ALA A 94 4.50 -7.46 -4.62
C ALA A 94 5.13 -7.00 -5.94
N LYS A 95 5.45 -5.70 -6.03
CA LYS A 95 6.21 -5.11 -7.14
C LYS A 95 7.16 -4.04 -6.63
N VAL A 96 8.33 -3.90 -7.24
CA VAL A 96 9.33 -2.90 -6.86
C VAL A 96 9.52 -1.84 -7.94
N ASP A 97 9.57 -0.59 -7.55
CA ASP A 97 10.19 0.50 -8.31
C ASP A 97 11.58 0.76 -7.73
N ALA A 98 12.61 0.35 -8.48
CA ALA A 98 14.00 0.47 -8.09
C ALA A 98 14.45 1.93 -7.94
N THR A 99 13.80 2.86 -8.64
CA THR A 99 14.11 4.30 -8.57
C THR A 99 13.45 4.99 -7.37
N GLY A 100 12.47 4.32 -6.74
CA GLY A 100 11.70 4.89 -5.65
C GLY A 100 10.71 5.99 -6.06
N GLN A 101 10.51 6.24 -7.36
CA GLN A 101 9.66 7.33 -7.85
C GLN A 101 8.17 6.97 -7.89
N GLY A 102 7.82 5.70 -7.73
CA GLY A 102 6.44 5.22 -7.79
C GLY A 102 5.85 5.29 -9.20
N LYS A 103 6.66 5.06 -10.23
CA LYS A 103 6.25 5.16 -11.65
C LYS A 103 6.33 3.85 -12.38
N THR A 104 7.39 3.08 -12.17
CA THR A 104 7.66 1.86 -12.94
C THR A 104 7.93 0.72 -12.00
N PHE A 105 6.99 -0.23 -11.98
CA PHE A 105 7.00 -1.34 -11.05
C PHE A 105 7.29 -2.66 -11.78
N VAL A 106 8.29 -3.39 -11.28
CA VAL A 106 8.65 -4.74 -11.72
C VAL A 106 8.15 -5.75 -10.69
N ALA A 107 7.56 -6.86 -11.16
CA ALA A 107 7.03 -7.89 -10.27
C ALA A 107 8.13 -8.51 -9.40
N MET A 108 7.81 -8.73 -8.11
CA MET A 108 8.63 -9.48 -7.16
C MET A 108 8.04 -10.88 -6.95
N THR A 109 8.86 -11.81 -6.48
CA THR A 109 8.37 -13.13 -6.03
C THR A 109 8.03 -13.07 -4.55
N VAL A 110 6.81 -13.44 -4.15
CA VAL A 110 6.44 -13.54 -2.72
C VAL A 110 6.71 -14.97 -2.25
N THR A 111 7.72 -15.16 -1.40
CA THR A 111 8.20 -16.47 -0.93
C THR A 111 7.54 -16.90 0.38
N THR A 112 7.14 -15.95 1.22
CA THR A 112 6.26 -16.16 2.37
C THR A 112 5.08 -15.23 2.26
N ASN A 113 3.87 -15.77 2.33
CA ASN A 113 2.63 -15.02 2.09
C ASN A 113 1.62 -15.27 3.19
N GLY A 114 0.65 -14.37 3.33
CA GLY A 114 -0.43 -14.50 4.30
C GLY A 114 -1.64 -15.25 3.77
N ASP A 115 -2.64 -15.38 4.63
CA ASP A 115 -3.92 -16.04 4.34
C ASP A 115 -4.82 -15.16 3.46
N ALA A 116 -5.52 -15.77 2.51
CA ALA A 116 -6.42 -15.05 1.60
C ALA A 116 -7.76 -14.65 2.24
N ALA A 117 -8.19 -15.34 3.30
CA ALA A 117 -9.44 -15.11 3.99
C ALA A 117 -9.34 -15.55 5.46
N PRO A 118 -8.60 -14.80 6.30
CA PRO A 118 -8.34 -15.21 7.66
C PRO A 118 -9.58 -15.12 8.56
N THR A 119 -9.64 -15.99 9.57
CA THR A 119 -10.69 -15.97 10.62
C THR A 119 -10.27 -15.21 11.88
N TYR A 120 -9.05 -14.66 11.89
CA TYR A 120 -8.42 -13.99 13.03
C TYR A 120 -7.60 -12.78 12.53
N TYR A 121 -7.21 -11.91 13.45
CA TYR A 121 -6.61 -10.61 13.14
C TYR A 121 -5.09 -10.56 13.29
N ASP A 122 -4.46 -11.62 13.79
CA ASP A 122 -3.03 -11.62 14.11
C ASP A 122 -2.17 -11.21 12.90
N PRO A 123 -1.10 -10.43 13.13
CA PRO A 123 -0.17 -10.08 12.06
C PRO A 123 0.44 -11.31 11.39
N GLN A 124 0.70 -11.22 10.09
CA GLN A 124 1.45 -12.25 9.37
C GLN A 124 2.67 -11.65 8.68
N THR A 125 3.79 -12.36 8.78
CA THR A 125 5.01 -12.00 8.07
C THR A 125 4.85 -12.26 6.58
N ILE A 126 5.25 -11.29 5.77
CA ILE A 126 5.34 -11.37 4.32
C ILE A 126 6.81 -11.26 3.94
N VAL A 127 7.29 -12.17 3.11
CA VAL A 127 8.63 -12.11 2.52
C VAL A 127 8.50 -12.05 1.01
N ALA A 128 9.02 -10.97 0.43
CA ALA A 128 9.10 -10.79 -1.01
C ALA A 128 10.55 -10.66 -1.45
N GLN A 129 10.84 -11.19 -2.62
CA GLN A 129 12.18 -11.26 -3.18
C GLN A 129 12.34 -10.21 -4.28
N LEU A 130 13.33 -9.34 -4.13
CA LEU A 130 13.71 -8.42 -5.20
C LEU A 130 14.14 -9.22 -6.44
N PRO A 131 13.81 -8.77 -7.66
CA PRO A 131 14.35 -9.36 -8.88
C PRO A 131 15.88 -9.39 -8.86
N ALA A 132 16.48 -10.42 -9.44
CA ALA A 132 17.93 -10.54 -9.51
C ALA A 132 18.56 -9.30 -10.17
N GLY A 133 19.63 -8.77 -9.56
CA GLY A 133 20.32 -7.58 -10.06
C GLY A 133 19.61 -6.25 -9.79
N THR A 134 18.50 -6.22 -9.04
CA THR A 134 17.84 -4.98 -8.63
C THR A 134 18.80 -4.10 -7.83
N LYS A 135 19.03 -2.88 -8.33
CA LYS A 135 19.76 -1.82 -7.63
C LYS A 135 18.80 -0.69 -7.29
N CYS A 136 18.57 -0.48 -5.99
CA CYS A 136 17.75 0.61 -5.50
C CYS A 136 18.55 1.92 -5.63
N THR A 137 17.94 2.98 -6.19
CA THR A 137 18.62 4.24 -6.51
C THR A 137 17.92 5.49 -5.97
N GLY A 138 16.79 5.31 -5.29
CA GLY A 138 16.02 6.39 -4.68
C GLY A 138 16.54 6.84 -3.32
N GLY A 139 15.95 7.93 -2.84
CA GLY A 139 16.34 8.61 -1.60
C GLY A 139 17.67 9.35 -1.70
N ALA A 140 17.99 10.16 -0.69
CA ALA A 140 19.23 10.93 -0.61
C ALA A 140 20.49 10.03 -0.55
N THR A 141 20.34 8.83 -0.02
CA THR A 141 21.41 7.81 0.09
C THR A 141 21.59 6.98 -1.19
N GLY A 142 20.69 7.11 -2.17
CA GLY A 142 20.80 6.40 -3.45
C GLY A 142 20.70 4.88 -3.34
N ASN A 143 20.14 4.34 -2.26
CA ASN A 143 19.99 2.90 -2.01
C ASN A 143 18.56 2.50 -1.59
N LYS A 144 17.58 3.40 -1.76
CA LYS A 144 16.17 3.15 -1.43
C LYS A 144 15.34 2.85 -2.66
N CYS A 145 14.38 1.97 -2.52
CA CYS A 145 13.40 1.62 -3.54
C CYS A 145 12.02 1.56 -2.91
N LEU A 146 11.00 1.50 -3.76
CA LEU A 146 9.61 1.53 -3.32
C LEU A 146 8.94 0.22 -3.71
N VAL A 147 8.49 -0.54 -2.71
CA VAL A 147 7.81 -1.81 -2.94
C VAL A 147 6.32 -1.62 -2.71
N GLN A 148 5.51 -1.80 -3.76
CA GLN A 148 4.07 -1.88 -3.67
C GLN A 148 3.65 -3.30 -3.27
N PHE A 149 2.80 -3.40 -2.26
CA PHE A 149 2.08 -4.62 -1.94
C PHE A 149 0.59 -4.42 -2.20
N VAL A 150 -0.07 -5.43 -2.78
CA VAL A 150 -1.52 -5.45 -2.98
C VAL A 150 -2.07 -6.81 -2.58
N THR A 151 -3.00 -6.81 -1.64
CA THR A 151 -3.74 -7.98 -1.18
C THR A 151 -4.70 -8.50 -2.24
N THR A 152 -5.17 -9.75 -2.14
CA THR A 152 -6.21 -10.27 -3.06
C THR A 152 -7.54 -9.52 -2.94
N ALA A 153 -7.76 -8.77 -1.86
CA ALA A 153 -8.92 -7.90 -1.67
C ALA A 153 -8.74 -6.49 -2.27
N GLY A 154 -7.56 -6.19 -2.83
CA GLY A 154 -7.23 -4.92 -3.46
C GLY A 154 -6.80 -3.80 -2.49
N PHE A 155 -6.56 -4.11 -1.21
CA PHE A 155 -5.94 -3.19 -0.26
C PHE A 155 -4.43 -3.33 -0.25
N GLY A 156 -3.74 -2.30 0.22
CA GLY A 156 -2.30 -2.31 0.41
C GLY A 156 -1.71 -0.91 0.45
N ASN A 157 -0.40 -0.83 0.25
CA ASN A 157 0.38 0.41 0.31
C ASN A 157 1.76 0.14 -0.28
N CYS A 158 2.58 1.20 -0.33
CA CYS A 158 4.00 1.05 -0.56
C CYS A 158 4.78 0.96 0.76
N VAL A 159 5.89 0.24 0.70
CA VAL A 159 6.92 0.12 1.73
C VAL A 159 8.21 0.66 1.15
N VAL A 160 8.93 1.48 1.91
CA VAL A 160 10.29 1.89 1.52
C VAL A 160 11.25 0.76 1.90
N VAL A 161 12.03 0.31 0.93
CA VAL A 161 13.07 -0.69 1.13
C VAL A 161 14.42 -0.03 0.96
N GLN A 162 15.35 -0.33 1.85
CA GLN A 162 16.74 0.13 1.78
C GLN A 162 17.66 -1.07 1.61
N GLN A 163 18.48 -1.07 0.57
CA GLN A 163 19.56 -2.04 0.43
C GLN A 163 20.74 -1.63 1.33
N GLY A 164 21.48 -2.62 1.85
CA GLY A 164 22.76 -2.35 2.50
C GLY A 164 23.66 -1.53 1.58
N ALA A 165 24.29 -0.48 2.13
CA ALA A 165 25.24 0.35 1.40
C ALA A 165 26.51 -0.42 1.06
#